data_AF-A0A3B9L6H2-F1
#
_entry.id   AF-A0A3B9L6H2-F1
#
_cell.length_a   1.000
_cell.length_b   1.000
_cell.length_c   1.000
_cell.angle_alpha   90.00
_cell.angle_beta   90.00
_cell.angle_gamma   90.00
#
_symmetry.space_group_name_H-M   'P 1'
#
loop_
_entity.id
_entity.type
_entity.pdbx_description
1 polymer ?
#
loop_
_entity_poly.entity_id
_entity_poly.type
_entity_poly.pdbx_seq_one_letter_code
_entity_poly.pdbx_strand_id
1 'polypeptide(L)' 'MSAIVDIIAREIMDSRGNPTIEADVLLESGVIGRAAVPSGASTGTKEAVE' A
#
# COMPACT_ATOMS: atom_id res chain seq x y z
N MET A 1 -17.72 2.90 13.83
CA MET A 1 -17.89 3.73 12.63
C MET A 1 -16.77 3.42 11.65
N SER A 2 -17.04 3.43 10.34
CA SER A 2 -16.09 2.99 9.30
C SER A 2 -15.52 4.12 8.44
N ALA A 3 -15.75 5.38 8.82
CA ALA A 3 -15.14 6.52 8.13
C ALA A 3 -13.63 6.51 8.34
N ILE A 4 -12.88 6.84 7.29
CA ILE A 4 -11.42 6.98 7.31
C ILE A 4 -11.08 8.36 7.87
N VAL A 5 -10.13 8.42 8.81
CA VAL A 5 -9.68 9.67 9.44
C VAL A 5 -8.23 10.02 9.13
N ASP A 6 -7.40 9.02 8.82
CA ASP A 6 -6.00 9.24 8.47
C ASP A 6 -5.47 8.12 7.56
N ILE A 7 -4.47 8.47 6.74
CA ILE A 7 -3.75 7.56 5.85
C ILE A 7 -2.27 7.95 5.86
N ILE A 8 -1.41 7.01 6.27
CA ILE A 8 0.04 7.21 6.32
C ILE A 8 0.72 6.17 5.44
N ALA A 9 1.49 6.64 4.45
CA ALA A 9 2.29 5.80 3.56
C ALA A 9 3.78 5.86 3.91
N ARG A 10 4.49 4.77 3.64
CA ARG A 10 5.95 4.67 3.80
C ARG A 10 6.55 3.75 2.74
N GLU A 11 7.82 4.00 2.42
CA GLU A 11 8.61 3.10 1.57
C GLU A 11 9.09 1.90 2.40
N ILE A 12 8.98 0.70 1.84
CA ILE A 12 9.49 -0.57 2.37
C ILE A 12 10.19 -1.35 1.26
N MET A 13 10.88 -2.44 1.62
CA MET A 13 11.51 -3.34 0.64
C MET A 13 10.64 -4.57 0.40
N ASP A 14 10.44 -4.92 -0.87
CA ASP A 14 9.74 -6.15 -1.25
C ASP A 14 10.63 -7.40 -1.14
N SER A 15 10.08 -8.56 -1.47
CA SER A 15 10.81 -9.85 -1.43
C SER A 15 11.99 -9.96 -2.41
N ARG A 16 12.08 -9.08 -3.41
CA ARG A 16 13.16 -9.03 -4.41
C ARG A 16 14.18 -7.93 -4.08
N GLY A 17 13.98 -7.18 -3.00
CA GLY A 17 14.83 -6.06 -2.63
C GLY A 17 14.58 -4.80 -3.45
N ASN A 18 13.38 -4.65 -4.04
CA ASN A 18 12.95 -3.42 -4.68
C ASN A 18 12.17 -2.55 -3.67
N PRO A 19 12.34 -1.22 -3.69
CA PRO A 19 11.46 -0.32 -2.96
C PRO A 19 9.99 -0.47 -3.41
N THR A 20 9.06 -0.51 -2.46
CA THR A 20 7.61 -0.49 -2.68
C THR A 20 6.90 0.28 -1.56
N ILE A 21 5.59 0.47 -1.66
CA ILE A 21 4.78 1.25 -0.72
C ILE A 21 3.98 0.36 0.24
N GLU A 22 3.98 0.72 1.52
CA GLU A 22 3.04 0.25 2.52
C GLU A 22 2.19 1.42 3.04
N ALA A 23 0.90 1.20 3.24
CA ALA A 23 -0.03 2.19 3.78
C ALA A 23 -0.78 1.67 5.00
N ASP A 24 -0.85 2.52 6.03
CA ASP A 24 -1.74 2.38 7.18
C ASP A 24 -2.98 3.26 6.97
N VAL A 25 -4.16 2.71 7.24
CA VAL A 25 -5.45 3.43 7.22
C VAL A 25 -6.07 3.38 8.61
N LEU A 26 -6.31 4.55 9.20
CA LEU A 26 -6.98 4.69 10.48
C LEU A 26 -8.46 5.03 10.27
N LEU A 27 -9.35 4.27 10.92
CA LEU A 27 -10.79 4.55 10.94
C LEU A 27 -11.20 5.31 12.20
N GLU A 28 -12.34 6.00 12.16
CA GLU A 28 -12.95 6.64 13.35
C GLU A 28 -13.20 5.67 14.50
N SER A 29 -13.35 4.37 14.22
CA SER A 29 -13.45 3.33 15.25
C SER A 29 -12.13 3.05 15.99
N GLY A 30 -11.02 3.63 15.56
CA GLY A 30 -9.67 3.35 16.06
C GLY A 30 -9.02 2.12 15.43
N VAL A 31 -9.71 1.41 14.53
CA VAL A 31 -9.13 0.27 13.79
C VAL A 31 -8.08 0.78 12.80
N ILE A 32 -6.94 0.07 12.76
CA ILE A 32 -5.87 0.31 11.78
C ILE A 32 -5.80 -0.89 10.84
N GLY A 33 -5.95 -0.62 9.54
CA GLY A 33 -5.66 -1.57 8.47
C GLY A 33 -4.32 -1.24 7.81
N ARG A 34 -3.50 -2.26 7.54
CA ARG A 34 -2.20 -2.12 6.87
C ARG A 34 -2.14 -3.00 5.63
N ALA A 35 -1.62 -2.45 4.53
CA ALA A 35 -1.38 -3.20 3.32
C ALA A 35 -0.11 -2.72 2.60
N ALA A 36 0.65 -3.68 2.06
CA ALA A 36 1.80 -3.44 1.19
C ALA A 36 1.44 -3.78 -0.26
N VAL A 37 1.90 -2.96 -1.20
CA VAL A 37 1.69 -3.18 -2.63
C VAL A 37 2.80 -4.11 -3.16
N PRO A 38 2.47 -5.22 -3.85
CA PRO A 38 3.49 -6.02 -4.51
C PRO A 38 4.06 -5.27 -5.73
N SER A 39 5.36 -5.42 -6.00
CA SER A 39 5.95 -4.93 -7.25
C SER A 39 5.88 -6.04 -8.32
N GLY A 40 5.27 -5.76 -9.45
CA GLY A 40 5.20 -6.66 -10.59
C GLY A 40 6.54 -6.78 -11.31
N ALA A 41 6.76 -7.88 -12.02
CA ALA A 41 7.84 -7.97 -13.01
C ALA A 41 7.33 -7.70 -14.44
N SER A 42 6.01 -7.70 -14.62
CA SER A 42 5.37 -7.55 -15.91
C SER A 42 5.50 -6.11 -16.41
N THR A 43 5.60 -5.95 -17.72
CA THR A 43 5.65 -4.65 -18.39
C THR A 43 4.53 -4.55 -19.43
N GLY A 44 3.36 -5.11 -19.11
CA GLY A 44 2.24 -5.17 -20.04
C GLY A 44 1.74 -3.77 -20.39
N THR A 45 1.55 -3.48 -21.68
CA THR A 45 1.17 -2.14 -22.15
C THR A 45 -0.26 -1.71 -21.77
N LYS A 46 -1.04 -2.62 -21.16
CA LYS A 46 -2.42 -2.39 -20.71
C LYS A 46 -2.58 -2.56 -19.19
N GLU A 47 -1.48 -2.66 -18.46
CA GLU A 47 -1.49 -2.79 -17.00
C GLU A 47 -1.56 -1.40 -16.36
N ALA A 48 -2.05 -1.33 -15.12
CA ALA A 48 -1.92 -0.11 -14.33
C ALA A 48 -0.43 0.15 -14.06
N VAL A 49 -0.02 1.42 -14.12
CA VAL A 49 1.37 1.80 -13.84
C VAL A 49 1.56 1.86 -12.33
N GLU A 50 2.63 1.22 -11.86
CA GLU A 50 3.08 1.21 -10.46
C GLU A 50 3.76 2.54 -10.07
#